data_AF-A0A535STJ0-F1
#
_entry.id   AF-A0A535STJ0-F1
#
_cell.length_a   1.000
_cell.length_b   1.000
_cell.length_c   1.000
_cell.angle_alpha   90.00
_cell.angle_beta   90.00
_cell.angle_gamma   90.00
#
_symmetry.space_group_name_H-M   'P 1'
#
loop_
_entity.id
_entity.type
_entity.pdbx_description
1 polymer ?
#
loop_
_entity_poly.entity_id
_entity_poly.type
_entity_poly.pdbx_seq_one_letter_code
_entity_poly.pdbx_strand_id
1 'polypeptide(L)'
;MSALLSLPAIDGVEITTIMDNALDLMMASTPVAKRFPVHRELFSPHQLRAEHGVSLLVTALNQGKRETILFDTGVTPDGALHNLALLGVDLGSIQAIVLSHGHTDHTQ
;
A
#
# COMPACT_ATOMS: atom_id res chain seq x y z
N MET A 1 32.85 4.37 13.95
CA MET A 1 31.67 5.23 13.68
C MET A 1 31.23 4.94 12.25
N SER A 2 30.03 4.39 12.05
CA SER A 2 29.52 4.19 10.69
C SER A 2 29.36 5.55 10.03
N ALA A 3 29.82 5.71 8.79
CA ALA A 3 29.57 6.93 8.04
C ALA A 3 28.05 7.12 7.94
N LEU A 4 27.55 8.27 8.37
CA LEU A 4 26.14 8.61 8.19
C LEU A 4 25.86 8.64 6.69
N LEU A 5 24.97 7.76 6.23
CA LEU A 5 24.46 7.79 4.87
C LEU A 5 23.67 9.09 4.70
N SER A 6 24.05 9.90 3.71
CA SER A 6 23.28 11.07 3.32
C SER A 6 21.98 10.61 2.66
N LEU A 7 20.83 10.95 3.24
CA LEU A 7 19.54 10.69 2.64
C LEU A 7 19.30 11.70 1.51
N PRO A 8 19.10 11.26 0.26
CA PRO A 8 18.79 12.18 -0.82
C PRO A 8 17.40 12.80 -0.61
N ALA A 9 17.23 14.06 -0.99
CA ALA A 9 15.91 14.65 -1.12
C ALA A 9 15.14 13.96 -2.26
N ILE A 10 13.83 13.85 -2.10
CA ILE A 10 12.91 13.28 -3.09
C ILE A 10 11.83 14.31 -3.43
N ASP A 11 11.25 14.19 -4.61
CA ASP A 11 10.23 15.13 -5.11
C ASP A 11 8.86 14.86 -4.46
N GLY A 12 8.61 13.63 -3.99
CA GLY A 12 7.38 13.28 -3.32
C GLY A 12 7.29 11.81 -2.90
N VAL A 13 6.22 11.50 -2.17
CA VAL A 13 5.85 10.14 -1.78
C VAL A 13 4.38 9.94 -2.06
N GLU A 14 4.06 8.81 -2.67
CA GLU A 14 2.69 8.31 -2.80
C GLU A 14 2.54 7.09 -1.88
N ILE A 15 1.50 7.10 -1.05
CA ILE A 15 1.17 5.99 -0.15
C ILE A 15 -0.21 5.49 -0.51
N THR A 16 -0.29 4.25 -0.96
CA THR A 16 -1.56 3.55 -1.19
C THR A 16 -1.79 2.56 -0.07
N THR A 17 -2.90 2.71 0.65
CA THR A 17 -3.32 1.73 1.66
C THR A 17 -3.78 0.45 0.96
N ILE A 18 -3.05 -0.64 1.19
CA ILE A 18 -3.40 -1.96 0.68
C ILE A 18 -4.25 -2.71 1.70
N MET A 19 -3.93 -2.61 2.99
CA MET A 19 -4.70 -3.19 4.08
C MET A 19 -4.74 -2.22 5.28
N ASP A 20 -5.92 -2.11 5.88
CA ASP A 20 -6.16 -1.41 7.14
C ASP A 20 -7.37 -2.08 7.82
N ASN A 21 -7.59 -1.76 9.08
CA ASN A 21 -8.65 -2.32 9.92
C ASN A 21 -10.06 -1.94 9.43
N ALA A 22 -10.19 -0.88 8.61
CA ALA A 22 -11.47 -0.38 8.14
C ALA A 22 -11.38 0.17 6.72
N LEU A 23 -12.50 0.06 5.99
CA LEU A 23 -12.70 0.63 4.67
C LEU A 23 -14.03 1.38 4.62
N ASP A 24 -14.00 2.63 4.16
CA ASP A 24 -15.21 3.41 3.87
C ASP A 24 -15.26 3.71 2.36
N LEU A 25 -16.07 2.92 1.66
CA LEU A 25 -16.25 3.02 0.20
C LEU A 25 -16.99 4.29 -0.23
N MET A 26 -17.72 4.95 0.68
CA MET A 26 -18.53 6.13 0.37
C MET A 26 -17.82 7.44 0.72
N MET A 27 -16.65 7.37 1.35
CA MET A 27 -15.87 8.54 1.71
C MET A 27 -15.41 9.30 0.46
N ALA A 28 -15.66 10.61 0.44
CA ALA A 28 -15.20 11.46 -0.65
C ALA A 28 -13.67 11.65 -0.63
N SER A 29 -13.09 11.85 -1.81
CA SER A 29 -11.69 12.27 -1.94
C SER A 29 -11.48 13.71 -1.47
N THR A 30 -10.26 14.02 -1.06
CA THR A 30 -9.80 15.38 -0.72
C THR A 30 -8.70 15.84 -1.69
N PRO A 31 -8.15 17.06 -1.56
CA PRO A 31 -7.00 17.49 -2.35
C PRO A 31 -5.76 16.60 -2.15
N VAL A 32 -5.57 16.06 -0.94
CA VAL A 32 -4.37 15.29 -0.55
C VAL A 32 -4.59 13.78 -0.49
N ALA A 33 -5.82 13.33 -0.22
CA ALA A 33 -6.16 11.91 -0.11
C ALA A 33 -7.15 11.54 -1.21
N LYS A 34 -6.70 10.71 -2.15
CA LYS A 34 -7.57 10.15 -3.19
C LYS A 34 -8.10 8.81 -2.72
N ARG A 35 -9.40 8.60 -2.89
CA ARG A 35 -10.08 7.33 -2.61
C ARG A 35 -10.15 6.53 -3.89
N PHE A 36 -10.11 5.20 -3.77
CA PHE A 36 -10.31 4.33 -4.90
C PHE A 36 -11.68 4.66 -5.52
N PRO A 37 -11.74 5.05 -6.81
CA PRO A 37 -12.98 5.48 -7.40
C PRO A 37 -13.98 4.33 -7.41
N VAL A 38 -15.15 4.60 -6.85
CA VAL A 38 -16.33 3.75 -6.92
C VAL A 38 -16.70 3.57 -8.39
N HIS A 39 -16.18 2.52 -9.01
CA HIS A 39 -16.57 2.08 -10.35
C HIS A 39 -17.57 0.92 -10.26
N ARG A 40 -18.01 0.46 -11.43
CA ARG A 40 -19.02 -0.62 -11.67
C ARG A 40 -18.83 -1.87 -10.78
N GLU A 41 -17.64 -2.05 -10.23
CA GLU A 41 -17.27 -3.12 -9.32
C GLU A 41 -17.88 -3.04 -7.91
N LEU A 42 -18.60 -1.98 -7.54
CA LEU A 42 -19.38 -1.99 -6.29
C LEU A 42 -20.50 -3.05 -6.30
N PHE A 43 -20.85 -3.56 -7.48
CA PHE A 43 -21.71 -4.73 -7.68
C PHE A 43 -20.92 -6.01 -8.03
N SER A 44 -19.59 -5.94 -8.06
CA SER A 44 -18.72 -7.11 -8.21
C SER A 44 -18.73 -7.90 -6.90
N PRO A 45 -18.73 -9.24 -6.95
CA PRO A 45 -18.52 -10.06 -5.76
C PRO A 45 -17.09 -9.93 -5.20
N HIS A 46 -16.14 -9.35 -5.95
CA HIS A 46 -14.77 -9.15 -5.51
C HIS A 46 -14.56 -7.71 -5.04
N GLN A 47 -14.75 -7.48 -3.74
CA GLN A 47 -14.52 -6.20 -3.07
C GLN A 47 -13.14 -6.15 -2.41
N LEU A 48 -12.64 -4.96 -2.15
CA LEU A 48 -11.50 -4.76 -1.25
C LEU A 48 -11.81 -5.29 0.15
N ARG A 49 -10.81 -5.87 0.80
CA ARG A 49 -10.90 -6.41 2.17
C ARG A 49 -10.32 -5.40 3.16
N ALA A 50 -10.95 -5.32 4.32
CA ALA A 50 -10.40 -4.66 5.49
C ALA A 50 -10.26 -5.74 6.58
N GLU A 51 -9.07 -5.83 7.17
CA GLU A 51 -8.68 -6.87 8.10
C GLU A 51 -7.83 -6.26 9.21
N HIS A 52 -7.73 -6.95 10.33
CA HIS A 52 -6.82 -6.50 11.37
C HIS A 52 -5.38 -6.51 10.85
N GLY A 53 -4.71 -5.36 10.83
CA GLY A 53 -3.32 -5.24 10.39
C GLY A 53 -3.09 -4.10 9.40
N VAL A 54 -1.87 -4.04 8.88
CA VAL A 54 -1.47 -2.97 7.97
C VAL A 54 -0.70 -3.53 6.77
N SER A 55 -0.94 -2.93 5.62
CA SER A 55 -0.08 -3.07 4.45
C SER A 55 -0.18 -1.81 3.60
N LEU A 56 0.97 -1.24 3.24
CA LEU A 56 1.06 0.02 2.50
C LEU A 56 1.98 -0.16 1.29
N LEU A 57 1.52 0.26 0.13
CA LEU A 57 2.37 0.41 -1.04
C LEU A 57 2.96 1.82 -1.04
N VAL A 58 4.25 1.94 -0.77
CA VAL A 58 4.96 3.22 -0.64
C VAL A 58 5.82 3.43 -1.86
N THR A 59 5.54 4.50 -2.62
CA THR A 59 6.30 4.89 -3.81
C THR A 59 7.01 6.21 -3.58
N ALA A 60 8.34 6.22 -3.63
CA ALA A 60 9.14 7.44 -3.67
C ALA A 60 9.29 7.94 -5.11
N LEU A 61 9.14 9.25 -5.30
CA LEU A 61 9.28 9.94 -6.58
C LEU A 61 10.53 10.79 -6.58
N ASN A 62 11.42 10.57 -7.54
CA ASN A 62 12.65 11.35 -7.67
C ASN A 62 13.08 11.46 -9.14
N GLN A 63 13.06 12.66 -9.70
CA GLN A 63 13.49 12.97 -11.06
C GLN A 63 12.88 12.06 -12.13
N GLY A 64 11.57 11.78 -12.00
CA GLY A 64 10.82 10.90 -12.90
C GLY A 64 11.01 9.40 -12.65
N LYS A 65 11.84 9.00 -11.69
CA LYS A 65 11.95 7.61 -11.22
C LYS A 65 10.92 7.33 -10.12
N ARG A 66 10.44 6.09 -10.11
CA ARG A 66 9.50 5.56 -9.11
C ARG A 66 10.16 4.35 -8.44
N GLU A 67 10.36 4.44 -7.14
CA GLU A 67 10.89 3.33 -6.33
C GLU A 67 9.83 2.91 -5.33
N THR A 68 9.41 1.66 -5.41
CA THR A 68 8.22 1.17 -4.70
C THR A 68 8.58 0.04 -3.76
N ILE A 69 8.11 0.14 -2.53
CA ILE A 69 8.18 -0.94 -1.54
C ILE A 69 6.78 -1.32 -1.07
N LEU A 70 6.64 -2.56 -0.61
CA LEU A 70 5.50 -2.98 0.20
C LEU A 70 5.92 -2.94 1.66
N PHE A 71 5.24 -2.12 2.45
CA PHE A 71 5.46 -1.99 3.88
C PHE A 71 4.38 -2.75 4.63
N ASP A 72 4.77 -3.80 5.35
CA ASP A 72 3.93 -4.82 5.98
C ASP A 72 2.99 -5.56 5.01
N THR A 73 2.46 -6.70 5.45
CA THR A 73 1.71 -7.63 4.60
C THR A 73 0.36 -8.06 5.17
N GLY A 74 -0.03 -7.55 6.34
CA GLY A 74 -1.31 -7.86 6.98
C GLY A 74 -1.33 -9.18 7.76
N VAL A 75 -2.54 -9.69 8.04
CA VAL A 75 -2.77 -10.85 8.91
C VAL A 75 -3.15 -12.14 8.18
N THR A 76 -3.70 -12.05 6.98
CA THR A 76 -4.06 -13.23 6.18
C THR A 76 -3.08 -13.42 5.02
N PRO A 77 -2.74 -14.67 4.66
CA PRO A 77 -1.78 -14.95 3.58
C PRO A 77 -2.17 -14.39 2.20
N ASP A 78 -3.47 -14.14 1.97
CA ASP A 78 -3.99 -13.66 0.69
C ASP A 78 -4.61 -12.26 0.74
N GLY A 79 -4.78 -11.65 1.92
CA GLY A 79 -5.49 -10.38 2.08
C GLY A 79 -4.83 -9.23 1.30
N ALA A 80 -3.54 -8.99 1.53
CA ALA A 80 -2.80 -7.96 0.80
C ALA A 80 -2.71 -8.26 -0.70
N LEU A 81 -2.46 -9.52 -1.08
CA LEU A 81 -2.40 -9.95 -2.48
C LEU A 81 -3.72 -9.75 -3.23
N HIS A 82 -4.84 -10.07 -2.57
CA HIS A 82 -6.18 -9.86 -3.09
C HIS A 82 -6.44 -8.37 -3.37
N ASN A 83 -6.11 -7.48 -2.43
CA ASN A 83 -6.28 -6.05 -2.61
C ASN A 83 -5.33 -5.48 -3.67
N LEU A 84 -4.06 -5.90 -3.71
CA LEU A 84 -3.10 -5.51 -4.76
C LEU A 84 -3.62 -5.88 -6.16
N ALA A 85 -4.18 -7.08 -6.32
CA ALA A 85 -4.75 -7.53 -7.59
C ALA A 85 -5.98 -6.70 -8.01
N LEU A 86 -6.90 -6.42 -7.09
CA LEU A 86 -8.08 -5.57 -7.36
C LEU A 86 -7.71 -4.12 -7.68
N LEU A 87 -6.66 -3.60 -7.06
CA LEU A 87 -6.13 -2.27 -7.33
C LEU A 87 -5.30 -2.21 -8.62
N GLY A 88 -5.08 -3.34 -9.30
CA GLY A 88 -4.31 -3.42 -10.54
C GLY A 88 -2.83 -3.11 -10.37
N VAL A 89 -2.26 -3.38 -9.19
CA VAL A 89 -0.84 -3.15 -8.90
C VAL A 89 0.02 -4.21 -9.60
N ASP A 90 1.01 -3.77 -10.36
CA ASP A 90 2.05 -4.64 -10.91
C ASP A 90 3.03 -5.04 -9.80
N LEU A 91 2.99 -6.31 -9.40
CA LEU A 91 3.90 -6.85 -8.38
C LEU A 91 5.37 -6.78 -8.82
N GLY A 92 5.66 -6.78 -10.12
CA GLY A 92 7.02 -6.61 -10.64
C GLY A 92 7.62 -5.23 -10.38
N SER A 93 6.79 -4.24 -10.02
CA SER A 93 7.25 -2.90 -9.64
C SER A 93 7.73 -2.78 -8.19
N ILE A 94 7.40 -3.76 -7.34
CA ILE A 94 7.75 -3.78 -5.91
C ILE A 94 9.19 -4.29 -5.77
N GLN A 95 10.06 -3.43 -5.25
CA GLN A 95 11.51 -3.69 -5.17
C GLN A 95 11.91 -4.39 -3.88
N ALA A 96 11.15 -4.16 -2.81
CA ALA A 96 11.40 -4.74 -1.49
C ALA A 96 10.12 -4.84 -0.68
N ILE A 97 10.13 -5.76 0.28
CA ILE A 97 9.16 -5.84 1.37
C ILE A 97 9.87 -5.41 2.65
N VAL A 98 9.24 -4.50 3.40
CA VAL A 98 9.73 -4.02 4.69
C VAL A 98 8.72 -4.44 5.75
N LEU A 99 9.17 -5.19 6.74
CA LEU A 99 8.36 -5.56 7.91
C LEU A 99 8.70 -4.62 9.06
N SER A 100 7.70 -3.91 9.57
CA SER A 100 7.84 -2.95 10.66
C SER A 100 8.24 -3.64 11.97
N HIS A 101 7.63 -4.78 12.26
CA HIS A 101 7.92 -5.65 13.41
C HIS A 101 7.31 -7.05 13.21
N GLY A 102 7.59 -7.96 14.16
CA GLY A 102 7.27 -9.40 14.04
C GLY A 102 5.89 -9.83 14.57
N HIS A 103 4.87 -8.97 14.52
CA HIS A 103 3.50 -9.38 14.89
C HIS A 103 2.76 -9.97 13.68
N THR A 104 1.83 -10.89 13.96
CA THR A 104 1.09 -11.64 12.93
C THR A 104 0.28 -10.73 12.01
N ASP A 105 -0.17 -9.57 12.45
CA ASP A 105 -0.94 -8.63 11.65
C ASP A 105 -0.08 -7.75 10.71
N HIS A 106 1.23 -8.03 10.63
CA HIS A 106 2.20 -7.34 9.78
C HIS A 106 3.02 -8.25 8.86
N THR A 107 3.10 -9.56 9.14
CA THR A 107 4.11 -10.46 8.54
C THR A 107 3.55 -11.63 7.74
N GLN A 108 2.24 -11.70 7.51
CA GLN A 108 1.59 -12.85 6.89
C GLN A 108 1.50 -12.77 5.37
#